data_AF-A0A7D5M638-F1
#
_entry.id   AF-A0A7D5M638-F1
#
_cell.length_a   1.000
_cell.length_b   1.000
_cell.length_c   1.000
_cell.angle_alpha   90.00
_cell.angle_beta   90.00
_cell.angle_gamma   90.00
#
_symmetry.space_group_name_H-M   'P 1'
#
loop_
_entity.id
_entity.type
_entity.pdbx_description
1 polymer ?
#
loop_
_entity_poly.entity_id
_entity_poly.type
_entity_poly.pdbx_seq_one_letter_code
_entity_poly.pdbx_strand_id
1 'polypeptide(L)' 'MNLYDTKSVICSSCKSVIGEIEYDAKVILPLCGKCANPMPEGDDILYTASYFQNNPPLKKSMIVQTS' A
#
# COMPACT_ATOMS: atom_id res chain seq x y z
N MET A 1 14.71 -21.84 14.73
CA MET A 1 14.34 -20.42 14.67
C MET A 1 15.62 -19.65 14.35
N ASN A 2 15.85 -19.35 13.07
CA ASN A 2 16.97 -18.53 12.60
C ASN A 2 16.41 -17.14 12.31
N LEU A 3 16.94 -16.11 12.97
CA LEU A 3 16.49 -14.72 12.83
C LEU A 3 16.68 -14.15 11.40
N TYR A 4 17.41 -14.87 10.55
CA TYR A 4 17.83 -14.44 9.21
C TYR A 4 17.08 -15.13 8.08
N ASP A 5 16.21 -16.10 8.36
CA ASP A 5 15.39 -16.70 7.32
C ASP A 5 14.25 -15.74 6.98
N THR A 6 14.39 -15.05 5.86
CA THR A 6 13.36 -14.21 5.27
C THR A 6 12.79 -14.86 4.01
N LYS A 7 11.59 -14.44 3.62
CA LYS A 7 11.00 -14.78 2.31
C LYS A 7 10.48 -13.52 1.64
N SER A 8 10.57 -13.48 0.32
CA SER A 8 10.05 -12.37 -0.46
C SER A 8 8.51 -12.42 -0.53
N VAL A 9 7.87 -11.27 -0.28
CA VAL A 9 6.44 -11.07 -0.50
C VAL A 9 6.22 -10.57 -1.90
N ILE A 10 5.34 -11.23 -2.63
CA ILE A 10 5.03 -10.94 -4.03
C ILE A 10 3.59 -10.47 -4.11
N CYS A 11 3.33 -9.39 -4.84
CA CYS A 11 1.99 -8.90 -5.11
C CYS A 11 1.15 -9.98 -5.82
N SER A 12 -0.03 -10.26 -5.29
CA SER A 12 -0.94 -11.26 -5.84
C SER A 12 -1.42 -10.91 -7.26
N SER A 13 -1.61 -9.61 -7.54
CA SER A 13 -2.13 -9.08 -8.81
C SER A 13 -1.05 -8.96 -9.89
N CYS A 14 0.00 -8.16 -9.69
CA CYS A 14 0.99 -7.85 -10.73
C CYS A 14 2.31 -8.62 -10.62
N LYS A 15 2.42 -9.53 -9.64
CA LYS A 15 3.61 -10.39 -9.41
C LYS A 15 4.92 -9.65 -9.15
N SER A 16 4.86 -8.34 -8.85
CA SER A 16 6.02 -7.57 -8.42
C SER A 16 6.43 -7.91 -6.98
N VAL A 17 7.73 -7.87 -6.70
CA VAL A 17 8.27 -8.04 -5.35
C VAL A 17 7.95 -6.78 -4.53
N ILE A 18 7.32 -6.97 -3.37
CA ILE A 18 6.96 -5.90 -2.43
C ILE A 18 8.09 -5.67 -1.43
N GLY A 19 8.70 -6.75 -0.94
CA GLY A 19 9.76 -6.72 0.08
C GLY A 19 9.99 -8.09 0.68
N GLU A 20 10.63 -8.13 1.84
CA GLU A 20 10.93 -9.37 2.58
C GLU A 20 10.28 -9.35 3.97
N ILE A 21 9.88 -10.53 4.42
CA ILE A 21 9.30 -10.75 5.75
C ILE A 21 9.97 -11.96 6.41
N GLU A 22 9.81 -12.09 7.72
CA GLU A 22 10.18 -13.30 8.45
C GLU A 22 9.53 -14.55 7.83
N TYR A 23 10.29 -15.64 7.77
CA TYR A 23 9.84 -16.88 7.15
C TYR A 23 8.51 -17.41 7.73
N ASP A 24 8.34 -17.26 9.04
CA ASP A 24 7.18 -17.78 9.78
C ASP A 24 5.93 -16.91 9.63
N ALA A 25 6.06 -15.67 9.12
CA ALA A 25 4.94 -14.77 8.94
C ALA A 25 3.99 -15.25 7.83
N LYS A 26 2.68 -15.22 8.08
CA LYS A 26 1.65 -15.55 7.10
C LYS A 26 1.09 -14.28 6.50
N VAL A 27 1.13 -14.16 5.17
CA VAL A 27 0.58 -13.03 4.42
C VAL A 27 -0.52 -13.53 3.51
N ILE A 28 -1.70 -12.94 3.61
CA ILE A 28 -2.88 -13.30 2.82
C ILE A 28 -3.15 -12.16 1.84
N LEU A 29 -3.29 -12.48 0.56
CA LEU A 29 -3.61 -11.53 -0.52
C LEU A 29 -2.76 -10.23 -0.49
N PRO A 30 -1.42 -10.33 -0.49
CA PRO A 30 -0.58 -9.14 -0.55
C PRO A 30 -0.83 -8.34 -1.83
N LEU A 31 -0.92 -7.02 -1.71
CA LEU A 31 -1.02 -6.07 -2.81
C LEU A 31 0.09 -5.02 -2.70
N CYS A 32 0.72 -4.68 -3.81
CA CYS A 32 1.70 -3.59 -3.86
C CYS A 32 0.97 -2.23 -3.92
N GLY A 33 1.67 -1.13 -3.61
CA GLY A 33 1.06 0.22 -3.60
C GLY A 33 0.49 0.70 -4.94
N LYS A 34 0.81 0.04 -6.06
CA LYS A 34 0.19 0.31 -7.37
C LYS A 34 -1.11 -0.46 -7.59
N CYS A 35 -1.26 -1.62 -6.95
CA CYS A 35 -2.42 -2.49 -7.08
C CYS A 35 -3.39 -2.36 -5.89
N ALA A 36 -2.91 -1.85 -4.75
CA ALA A 36 -3.75 -1.48 -3.64
C ALA A 36 -4.65 -0.32 -4.11
N ASN A 37 -5.95 -0.56 -4.17
CA ASN A 37 -6.91 0.52 -4.32
C ASN A 37 -6.98 1.25 -2.98
N PRO A 38 -6.59 2.54 -2.89
CA PRO A 38 -6.70 3.29 -1.64
C PRO A 38 -8.16 3.58 -1.27
N MET A 39 -9.11 3.31 -2.17
CA MET A 39 -10.53 3.41 -1.82
C MET A 39 -10.94 2.17 -1.02
N PRO A 40 -11.51 2.35 0.19
CA PRO A 40 -12.12 1.23 0.92
C PRO A 40 -13.29 0.68 0.10
N GLU A 41 -13.58 -0.62 0.19
CA GLU A 41 -14.75 -1.21 -0.44
C GLU A 41 -15.94 -1.19 0.54
N GLY A 42 -17.15 -0.81 0.08
CA GLY A 42 -18.39 -0.83 0.88
C GLY A 42 -18.94 0.55 1.29
N ASP A 43 -19.76 0.60 2.35
CA ASP A 43 -20.38 1.85 2.87
C ASP A 43 -19.33 2.89 3.34
N ASP A 44 -18.12 2.44 3.63
CA ASP A 44 -16.97 3.29 3.95
C ASP A 44 -16.53 4.18 2.76
N ILE A 45 -16.93 3.86 1.53
CA ILE A 45 -16.71 4.70 0.34
C ILE A 45 -17.40 6.06 0.52
N LEU A 46 -18.62 6.07 1.06
CA LEU A 46 -19.40 7.31 1.19
C LEU A 46 -18.76 8.25 2.21
N TYR A 47 -18.34 7.71 3.35
CA TYR A 47 -17.63 8.47 4.37
C TYR A 47 -16.28 8.99 3.85
N THR A 48 -15.53 8.14 3.14
CA THR A 48 -14.20 8.50 2.64
C THR A 48 -14.29 9.53 1.50
N ALA A 49 -15.23 9.36 0.56
CA ALA A 49 -15.48 10.32 -0.51
C ALA A 49 -15.95 11.67 0.04
N SER A 50 -16.89 11.67 0.99
CA SER A 50 -17.34 12.90 1.64
C SER A 50 -16.22 13.55 2.47
N TYR A 51 -15.38 12.77 3.15
CA TYR A 51 -14.22 13.30 3.87
C TYR A 51 -13.24 14.02 2.93
N PHE A 52 -12.88 13.43 1.78
CA PHE A 52 -11.98 14.06 0.81
C PHE A 52 -12.60 15.23 0.05
N GLN A 53 -13.93 15.22 -0.17
CA GLN A 53 -14.64 16.40 -0.69
C GLN A 53 -14.58 17.57 0.28
N ASN A 54 -14.72 17.29 1.58
CA ASN A 54 -14.74 18.31 2.63
C ASN A 54 -13.32 18.69 3.12
N ASN A 55 -12.34 17.80 2.93
CA ASN A 55 -10.94 17.99 3.32
C ASN A 55 -10.04 17.64 2.13
N PRO A 56 -9.96 18.51 1.12
CA PRO A 56 -9.12 18.25 -0.04
C PRO A 56 -7.65 18.13 0.42
N PRO A 57 -6.91 17.10 -0.02
CA PRO A 57 -5.52 16.94 0.36
C PRO A 57 -4.75 18.17 -0.14
N LEU A 58 -4.00 18.79 0.77
CA LEU A 58 -3.11 19.90 0.45
C LEU A 58 -2.18 19.42 -0.67
N LYS A 59 -2.28 20.05 -1.85
CA LYS A 59 -1.33 19.85 -2.95
C LYS A 59 0.06 20.12 -2.39
N LYS A 60 0.83 19.09 -2.08
CA LYS A 60 2.29 19.23 -1.95
C LYS A 60 2.78 19.61 -3.34
N SER A 61 2.96 20.91 -3.56
CA SER A 61 3.79 21.43 -4.63
C SER A 61 5.12 20.70 -4.53
N MET A 62 5.42 19.85 -5.51
CA MET A 62 6.74 19.27 -5.67
C MET A 62 7.70 20.43 -5.97
N ILE A 63 8.41 20.93 -4.96
CA ILE A 63 9.62 21.70 -5.19
C ILE A 63 10.67 20.68 -5.62
N VAL A 64 10.79 20.47 -6.94
CA VAL A 64 11.96 19.87 -7.55
C VAL A 64 13.10 20.86 -7.36
N GLN A 65 13.96 20.64 -6.35
CA GLN A 65 15.29 21.25 -6.34
C GLN A 65 16.22 20.32 -7.13
N THR A 66 16.39 20.63 -8.42
CA THR A 66 17.54 20.17 -9.20
C THR A 66 18.76 20.94 -8.72
N SER A 67 19.79 20.22 -8.27
CA SER A 67 21.16 20.72 -8.08
C SER A 67 21.93 20.66 -9.38
#